data_AF-A0A962CGR0-F1
#
_entry.id   AF-A0A962CGR0-F1
#
_cell.length_a   1.000
_cell.length_b   1.000
_cell.length_c   1.000
_cell.angle_alpha   90.00
_cell.angle_beta   90.00
_cell.angle_gamma   90.00
#
_symmetry.space_group_name_H-M   'P 1'
#
loop_
_entity.id
_entity.type
_entity.pdbx_description
1 polymer ?
#
loop_
_entity_poly.entity_id
_entity_poly.type
_entity_poly.pdbx_seq_one_letter_code
_entity_poly.pdbx_strand_id
1 'polypeptide(L)'
;MLSKILTIGIAVAGSVLMTSTVQAEPQRGGYGGGRDRIECRSNDYRYTRCDVDWRSADLVRQLSEARCIEGRTWGIDRRGLWVDRGCAGIFVERGRGDHHGGGDWRPGPGWDRDISLTCSSEDYRYRMCRVDVGRGGDVRIVRQLSNSACIEGRSWGWNRAGVWVSGG
;
A
#
# COMPACT_ATOMS: atom_id res chain seq x y z
N MET A 1 48.93 72.13 35.61
CA MET A 1 47.49 72.34 35.77
C MET A 1 46.78 71.17 35.10
N LEU A 2 46.26 70.24 35.90
CA LEU A 2 45.41 69.14 35.43
C LEU A 2 44.00 69.67 35.13
N SER A 3 43.37 69.23 34.05
CA SER A 3 41.91 69.21 33.97
C SER A 3 41.42 67.99 33.19
N LYS A 4 40.58 67.21 33.87
CA LYS A 4 39.84 66.03 33.39
C LYS A 4 38.60 66.49 32.63
N ILE A 5 38.21 65.84 31.53
CA ILE A 5 36.80 65.51 31.24
C ILE A 5 36.73 64.17 30.49
N LEU A 6 36.02 63.21 31.09
CA LEU A 6 35.52 61.97 30.49
C LEU A 6 34.36 62.28 29.54
N THR A 7 34.30 61.63 28.37
CA THR A 7 33.03 61.33 27.71
C THR A 7 33.06 59.92 27.12
N ILE A 8 32.08 59.13 27.57
CA ILE A 8 31.78 57.76 27.20
C ILE A 8 30.92 57.82 25.92
N GLY A 9 31.38 57.21 24.83
CA GLY A 9 30.60 57.00 23.62
C GLY A 9 30.18 55.54 23.49
N ILE A 10 29.00 55.18 23.99
CA ILE A 10 28.32 53.92 23.64
C ILE A 10 27.30 54.24 22.56
N ALA A 11 27.38 53.60 21.39
CA ALA A 11 26.20 53.41 20.55
C ALA A 11 26.35 52.20 19.61
N VAL A 12 25.89 51.06 20.13
CA VAL A 12 25.11 49.99 19.48
C VAL A 12 25.65 49.40 18.16
N ALA A 13 26.35 48.27 18.28
CA ALA A 13 26.44 47.29 17.20
C ALA A 13 25.06 46.67 16.98
N GLY A 14 24.39 47.06 15.89
CA GLY A 14 23.12 46.47 15.46
C GLY A 14 23.30 44.99 15.13
N SER A 15 22.98 44.12 16.09
CA SER A 15 22.96 42.67 15.88
C SER A 15 21.63 42.30 15.25
N VAL A 16 21.62 42.16 13.92
CA VAL A 16 20.47 41.58 13.21
C VAL A 16 20.45 40.10 13.52
N LEU A 17 19.59 39.69 14.45
CA LEU A 17 19.29 38.29 14.73
C LEU A 17 18.54 37.72 13.52
N MET A 18 19.27 37.02 12.65
CA MET A 18 18.71 36.17 11.61
C MET A 18 17.99 35.00 12.31
N THR A 19 16.69 35.18 12.60
CA THR A 19 15.85 34.09 13.08
C THR A 19 15.55 33.18 11.89
N SER A 20 16.37 32.14 11.73
CA SER A 20 16.07 31.06 10.80
C SER A 20 14.85 30.32 11.33
N THR A 21 13.66 30.67 10.86
CA THR A 21 12.47 29.85 11.07
C THR A 21 12.67 28.54 10.30
N VAL A 22 13.11 27.49 10.98
CA VAL A 22 13.00 26.12 10.46
C VAL A 22 11.51 25.80 10.40
N GLN A 23 10.88 26.07 9.26
CA GLN A 23 9.55 25.56 8.98
C GLN A 23 9.67 24.06 8.73
N ALA A 24 9.43 23.26 9.77
CA ALA A 24 9.06 21.87 9.60
C ALA A 24 7.65 21.86 9.00
N GLU A 25 7.58 21.87 7.67
CA GLU A 25 6.34 21.61 6.97
C GLU A 25 5.97 20.13 7.23
N PRO A 26 4.81 19.83 7.84
CA PRO A 26 4.25 18.51 7.67
C PRO A 26 3.99 18.37 6.17
N GLN A 27 4.80 17.59 5.48
CA GLN A 27 4.55 17.20 4.10
C GLN A 27 3.22 16.43 4.08
N ARG A 28 2.13 17.18 3.94
CA ARG A 28 0.85 16.64 3.50
C ARG A 28 1.05 16.25 2.05
N GLY A 29 1.54 15.02 1.86
CA GLY A 29 1.72 14.40 0.56
C GLY A 29 0.41 14.43 -0.20
N GLY A 30 0.35 15.31 -1.20
CA GLY A 30 -0.78 15.47 -2.10
C GLY A 30 -0.97 14.21 -2.94
N TYR A 31 -2.20 13.69 -2.85
CA TYR A 31 -2.80 12.62 -3.63
C TYR A 31 -2.51 12.69 -5.13
N GLY A 32 -2.01 11.60 -5.71
CA GLY A 32 -2.00 11.45 -7.16
C GLY A 32 -1.09 10.35 -7.67
N GLY A 33 -1.62 9.13 -7.82
CA GLY A 33 -0.94 8.07 -8.59
C GLY A 33 -1.50 6.67 -8.34
N GLY A 34 -2.40 6.20 -9.21
CA GLY A 34 -2.71 4.77 -9.45
C GLY A 34 -3.16 3.93 -8.24
N ARG A 35 -4.34 4.18 -7.69
CA ARG A 35 -4.80 3.69 -6.37
C ARG A 35 -5.31 2.24 -6.29
N ASP A 36 -4.86 1.36 -7.17
CA ASP A 36 -5.26 -0.06 -7.08
C ASP A 36 -4.32 -0.84 -6.14
N ARG A 37 -3.11 -0.31 -5.87
CA ARG A 37 -2.14 -0.87 -4.92
C ARG A 37 -1.38 0.22 -4.19
N ILE A 38 -0.99 -0.05 -2.95
CA ILE A 38 -0.17 0.83 -2.11
C ILE A 38 1.01 0.04 -1.57
N GLU A 39 2.21 0.62 -1.59
CA GLU A 39 3.34 0.08 -0.85
C GLU A 39 3.39 0.73 0.54
N CYS A 40 3.35 -0.08 1.59
CA CYS A 40 3.38 0.38 2.97
C CYS A 40 4.48 -0.32 3.76
N ARG A 41 5.27 0.44 4.52
CA ARG A 41 6.52 -0.04 5.14
C ARG A 41 6.67 0.43 6.58
N SER A 42 6.94 -0.50 7.49
CA SER A 42 7.37 -0.24 8.87
C SER A 42 8.88 -0.06 8.88
N ASN A 43 9.34 1.19 8.97
CA ASN A 43 10.77 1.50 9.09
C ASN A 43 11.19 1.45 10.55
N ASP A 44 12.39 0.95 10.83
CA ASP A 44 12.95 0.83 12.19
C ASP A 44 12.01 0.15 13.19
N TYR A 45 11.23 -0.83 12.70
CA TYR A 45 10.22 -1.57 13.48
C TYR A 45 9.10 -0.71 14.08
N ARG A 46 8.88 0.50 13.57
CA ARG A 46 7.86 1.43 14.06
C ARG A 46 6.53 1.23 13.37
N TYR A 47 5.45 1.52 14.09
CA TYR A 47 4.12 1.61 13.53
C TYR A 47 4.07 2.72 12.48
N THR A 48 3.71 2.35 11.25
CA THR A 48 3.51 3.27 10.12
C THR A 48 2.07 3.15 9.63
N ARG A 49 1.48 4.29 9.26
CA ARG A 49 0.16 4.35 8.64
C ARG A 49 0.28 4.85 7.20
N CYS A 50 -0.44 4.20 6.29
CA CYS A 50 -0.56 4.61 4.90
C CYS A 50 -2.01 5.02 4.64
N ASP A 51 -2.19 6.26 4.18
CA ASP A 51 -3.50 6.84 3.96
C ASP A 51 -4.20 6.16 2.78
N VAL A 52 -5.27 5.43 3.08
CA VAL A 52 -6.13 4.74 2.11
C VAL A 52 -7.57 4.82 2.60
N ASP A 53 -8.51 4.93 1.66
CA ASP A 53 -9.96 4.98 1.91
C ASP A 53 -10.61 3.59 1.89
N TRP A 54 -9.80 2.54 2.03
CA TRP A 54 -10.22 1.15 1.90
C TRP A 54 -10.93 0.62 3.14
N ARG A 55 -11.90 -0.28 2.93
CA ARG A 55 -12.58 -0.98 4.05
C ARG A 55 -11.89 -2.27 4.47
N SER A 56 -11.17 -2.87 3.55
CA SER A 56 -10.45 -4.14 3.71
C SER A 56 -9.26 -4.16 2.77
N ALA A 57 -8.17 -4.84 3.15
CA ALA A 57 -6.97 -4.91 2.34
C ALA A 57 -6.40 -6.32 2.30
N ASP A 58 -5.77 -6.67 1.18
CA ASP A 58 -4.99 -7.91 1.04
C ASP A 58 -3.51 -7.56 0.85
N LEU A 59 -2.62 -8.30 1.51
CA LEU A 59 -1.17 -8.24 1.25
C LEU A 59 -0.89 -9.01 -0.05
N VAL A 60 -0.45 -8.30 -1.08
CA VAL A 60 -0.15 -8.87 -2.39
C VAL A 60 1.29 -9.36 -2.49
N ARG A 61 2.24 -8.63 -1.91
CA ARG A 61 3.66 -8.98 -1.97
C ARG A 61 4.36 -8.50 -0.72
N GLN A 62 5.01 -9.42 -0.01
CA GLN A 62 5.90 -9.05 1.10
C GLN A 62 7.21 -8.51 0.52
N LEU A 63 7.68 -7.38 1.05
CA LEU A 63 8.93 -6.72 0.69
C LEU A 63 9.98 -6.81 1.80
N SER A 64 9.54 -7.00 3.04
CA SER A 64 10.41 -7.22 4.20
C SER A 64 10.78 -8.68 4.39
N GLU A 65 11.91 -8.93 5.06
CA GLU A 65 12.20 -10.25 5.63
C GLU A 65 11.32 -10.55 6.84
N ALA A 66 11.01 -9.50 7.63
CA ALA A 66 10.07 -9.58 8.74
C ALA A 66 8.67 -10.00 8.25
N ARG A 67 8.04 -10.90 9.02
CA ARG A 67 6.74 -11.49 8.68
C ARG A 67 5.62 -10.45 8.72
N CYS A 68 4.87 -10.37 7.63
CA CYS A 68 3.62 -9.62 7.56
C CYS A 68 2.42 -10.54 7.86
N ILE A 69 1.76 -10.31 9.00
CA ILE A 69 0.65 -11.12 9.51
C ILE A 69 -0.51 -10.18 9.85
N GLU A 70 -1.67 -10.40 9.22
CA GLU A 70 -2.88 -9.58 9.41
C GLU A 70 -3.30 -9.58 10.90
N GLY A 71 -3.68 -8.41 11.41
CA GLY A 71 -4.05 -8.20 12.80
C GLY A 71 -2.87 -8.21 13.78
N ARG A 72 -1.66 -8.57 13.33
CA ARG A 72 -0.45 -8.59 14.16
C ARG A 72 0.54 -7.54 13.72
N THR A 73 1.12 -7.67 12.53
CA THR A 73 2.18 -6.80 12.01
C THR A 73 1.70 -5.93 10.85
N TRP A 74 0.47 -6.12 10.40
CA TRP A 74 -0.24 -5.15 9.57
C TRP A 74 -1.75 -5.32 9.76
N GLY A 75 -2.52 -4.35 9.31
CA GLY A 75 -3.98 -4.44 9.26
C GLY A 75 -4.60 -3.18 8.68
N ILE A 76 -5.93 -3.14 8.67
CA ILE A 76 -6.68 -1.96 8.25
C ILE A 76 -7.72 -1.61 9.30
N ASP A 77 -7.85 -0.32 9.60
CA ASP A 77 -8.84 0.21 10.53
C ASP A 77 -9.54 1.44 9.93
N ARG A 78 -10.37 2.11 10.73
CA ARG A 78 -11.14 3.29 10.29
C ARG A 78 -10.28 4.48 9.83
N ARG A 79 -8.98 4.45 10.11
CA ARG A 79 -8.00 5.48 9.75
C ARG A 79 -7.08 5.01 8.61
N GLY A 80 -7.36 3.87 7.98
CA GLY A 80 -6.59 3.32 6.86
C GLY A 80 -5.67 2.15 7.22
N LEU A 81 -4.78 1.83 6.29
CA LEU A 81 -3.83 0.72 6.37
C LEU A 81 -2.70 1.06 7.35
N TRP A 82 -2.29 0.08 8.15
CA TRP A 82 -1.14 0.19 9.02
C TRP A 82 -0.23 -1.03 8.92
N VAL A 83 1.05 -0.81 9.17
CA VAL A 83 2.10 -1.82 9.24
C VAL A 83 2.98 -1.56 10.45
N ASP A 84 3.53 -2.60 11.06
CA ASP A 84 4.28 -2.54 12.30
C ASP A 84 5.32 -3.66 12.37
N ARG A 85 6.26 -3.56 13.32
CA ARG A 85 7.28 -4.58 13.61
C ARG A 85 8.09 -5.02 12.38
N GLY A 86 8.41 -4.07 11.51
CA GLY A 86 9.25 -4.29 10.33
C GLY A 86 8.52 -4.87 9.13
N CYS A 87 7.19 -5.06 9.19
CA CYS A 87 6.42 -5.47 8.02
C CYS A 87 6.48 -4.39 6.92
N ALA A 88 6.87 -4.80 5.72
CA ALA A 88 6.81 -4.01 4.51
C ALA A 88 6.17 -4.84 3.39
N GLY A 89 5.22 -4.25 2.67
CA GLY A 89 4.47 -4.97 1.65
C GLY A 89 3.78 -4.07 0.65
N ILE A 90 3.35 -4.67 -0.46
CA ILE A 90 2.38 -4.10 -1.38
C ILE A 90 1.00 -4.63 -0.99
N PHE A 91 0.06 -3.72 -0.78
CA PHE A 91 -1.30 -3.99 -0.37
C PHE A 91 -2.28 -3.48 -1.42
N VAL A 92 -3.46 -4.07 -1.48
CA VAL A 92 -4.56 -3.63 -2.36
C VAL A 92 -5.85 -3.57 -1.57
N GLU A 93 -6.81 -2.76 -2.02
CA GLU A 93 -8.15 -2.89 -1.48
C GLU A 93 -8.72 -4.26 -1.87
N ARG A 94 -9.14 -5.01 -0.86
CA ARG A 94 -9.83 -6.28 -1.06
C ARG A 94 -11.12 -5.98 -1.83
N GLY A 95 -11.18 -6.41 -3.08
CA GLY A 95 -12.30 -6.14 -3.99
C GLY A 95 -12.13 -4.97 -4.96
N ARG A 96 -10.98 -4.27 -5.02
CA ARG A 96 -10.69 -3.26 -6.06
C ARG A 96 -9.30 -3.38 -6.72
N GLY A 97 -8.73 -4.58 -6.78
CA GLY A 97 -7.49 -4.82 -7.53
C GLY A 97 -7.67 -4.60 -9.04
N ASP A 98 -7.13 -3.50 -9.54
CA ASP A 98 -6.64 -3.21 -10.90
C ASP A 98 -7.61 -3.41 -12.09
N HIS A 99 -7.91 -2.31 -12.77
CA HIS A 99 -8.70 -2.24 -14.02
C HIS A 99 -7.86 -2.54 -15.29
N HIS A 100 -6.66 -3.10 -15.15
CA HIS A 100 -5.74 -3.26 -16.27
C HIS A 100 -5.32 -4.72 -16.41
N GLY A 101 -6.23 -5.54 -16.95
CA GLY A 101 -6.01 -6.97 -17.04
C GLY A 101 -6.99 -7.75 -17.91
N GLY A 102 -7.44 -7.19 -19.03
CA GLY A 102 -7.91 -7.96 -20.18
C GLY A 102 -9.39 -8.36 -20.19
N GLY A 103 -10.16 -7.63 -21.00
CA GLY A 103 -11.43 -8.05 -21.56
C GLY A 103 -12.65 -7.73 -20.71
N ASP A 104 -13.62 -7.05 -21.33
CA ASP A 104 -15.02 -7.06 -20.93
C ASP A 104 -15.48 -8.51 -20.74
N TRP A 105 -15.33 -9.05 -19.52
CA TRP A 105 -15.84 -10.36 -19.18
C TRP A 105 -17.37 -10.26 -19.17
N ARG A 106 -17.97 -10.65 -20.29
CA ARG A 106 -19.42 -10.79 -20.48
C ARG A 106 -19.76 -12.28 -20.41
N PRO A 107 -20.18 -12.77 -19.25
CA PRO A 107 -20.56 -14.16 -19.14
C PRO A 107 -21.80 -14.46 -20.01
N GLY A 108 -21.80 -15.63 -20.63
CA GLY A 108 -23.00 -16.15 -21.28
C GLY A 108 -24.08 -16.54 -20.25
N PRO A 109 -25.28 -16.93 -20.73
CA PRO A 109 -26.34 -17.48 -19.89
C PRO A 109 -25.84 -18.70 -19.09
N GLY A 110 -26.15 -18.79 -17.79
CA GLY A 110 -25.75 -19.92 -16.91
C GLY A 110 -24.45 -19.74 -16.13
N TRP A 111 -23.95 -18.51 -16.00
CA TRP A 111 -22.75 -18.18 -15.21
C TRP A 111 -22.88 -18.39 -13.70
N ASP A 112 -24.09 -18.71 -13.24
CA ASP A 112 -24.50 -18.97 -11.86
C ASP A 112 -24.36 -20.45 -11.45
N ARG A 113 -23.81 -21.32 -12.32
CA ARG A 113 -23.71 -22.77 -12.09
C ARG A 113 -22.28 -23.21 -11.75
N ASP A 114 -21.40 -23.17 -12.74
CA ASP A 114 -19.98 -23.50 -12.63
C ASP A 114 -19.23 -22.78 -13.76
N ILE A 115 -18.18 -22.03 -13.42
CA ILE A 115 -17.40 -21.27 -14.39
C ILE A 115 -15.94 -21.71 -14.35
N SER A 116 -15.35 -21.89 -15.53
CA SER A 116 -13.91 -22.10 -15.69
C SER A 116 -13.33 -20.89 -16.38
N LEU A 117 -12.32 -20.27 -15.76
CA LEU A 117 -11.56 -19.18 -16.34
C LEU A 117 -10.07 -19.50 -16.23
N THR A 118 -9.28 -18.96 -17.16
CA THR A 118 -7.82 -19.00 -17.07
C THR A 118 -7.32 -17.67 -16.54
N CYS A 119 -6.57 -17.70 -15.44
CA CYS A 119 -5.90 -16.53 -14.87
C CYS A 119 -4.42 -16.86 -14.69
N SER A 120 -3.53 -16.04 -15.26
CA SER A 120 -2.09 -16.28 -15.23
C SER A 120 -1.30 -15.03 -14.82
N SER A 121 -0.18 -15.27 -14.13
CA SER A 121 0.76 -14.26 -13.65
C SER A 121 1.94 -14.13 -14.63
N GLU A 122 1.67 -13.61 -15.83
CA GLU A 122 2.72 -13.39 -16.84
C GLU A 122 3.83 -12.46 -16.31
N ASP A 123 5.09 -12.76 -16.60
CA ASP A 123 6.26 -11.98 -16.14
C ASP A 123 6.32 -11.78 -14.61
N TYR A 124 5.79 -12.76 -13.84
CA TYR A 124 5.72 -12.72 -12.37
C TYR A 124 4.88 -11.57 -11.79
N ARG A 125 4.13 -10.85 -12.63
CA ARG A 125 3.31 -9.72 -12.19
C ARG A 125 1.99 -10.19 -11.60
N TYR A 126 1.51 -9.50 -10.58
CA TYR A 126 0.15 -9.73 -10.12
C TYR A 126 -0.84 -9.44 -11.24
N ARG A 127 -1.87 -10.29 -11.32
CA ARG A 127 -3.04 -10.07 -12.17
C ARG A 127 -4.32 -10.32 -11.39
N MET A 128 -5.32 -9.46 -11.59
CA MET A 128 -6.70 -9.68 -11.14
C MET A 128 -7.55 -10.06 -12.34
N CYS A 129 -8.06 -11.28 -12.36
CA CYS A 129 -9.04 -11.73 -13.34
C CYS A 129 -10.44 -11.49 -12.78
N ARG A 130 -11.13 -10.53 -13.36
CA ARG A 130 -12.43 -10.09 -12.88
C ARG A 130 -13.49 -11.12 -13.20
N VAL A 131 -14.14 -11.58 -12.15
CA VAL A 131 -15.25 -12.52 -12.23
C VAL A 131 -16.12 -12.31 -11.00
N ASP A 132 -17.43 -12.27 -11.20
CA ASP A 132 -18.35 -12.25 -10.06
C ASP A 132 -18.46 -13.67 -9.49
N VAL A 133 -17.80 -13.87 -8.34
CA VAL A 133 -17.83 -15.15 -7.62
C VAL A 133 -19.13 -15.32 -6.82
N GLY A 134 -20.02 -14.32 -6.82
CA GLY A 134 -21.28 -14.35 -6.11
C GLY A 134 -21.13 -14.32 -4.57
N ARG A 135 -22.26 -14.27 -3.88
CA ARG A 135 -22.29 -14.38 -2.41
C ARG A 135 -22.19 -15.86 -2.02
N GLY A 136 -21.04 -16.25 -1.47
CA GLY A 136 -20.83 -17.62 -0.98
C GLY A 136 -20.37 -18.60 -2.04
N GLY A 137 -19.97 -18.13 -3.23
CA GLY A 137 -19.27 -18.98 -4.19
C GLY A 137 -17.87 -19.32 -3.69
N ASP A 138 -17.32 -20.40 -4.23
CA ASP A 138 -15.97 -20.86 -4.00
C ASP A 138 -15.17 -20.84 -5.31
N VAL A 139 -13.85 -20.74 -5.19
CA VAL A 139 -12.93 -20.91 -6.32
C VAL A 139 -11.92 -21.96 -5.95
N ARG A 140 -11.71 -22.90 -6.88
CA ARG A 140 -10.69 -23.94 -6.77
C ARG A 140 -9.87 -24.01 -8.04
N ILE A 141 -8.59 -24.36 -7.90
CA ILE A 141 -7.75 -24.66 -9.05
C ILE A 141 -8.17 -26.01 -9.60
N VAL A 142 -8.59 -26.03 -10.86
CA VAL A 142 -8.88 -27.25 -11.62
C VAL A 142 -7.68 -27.72 -12.44
N ARG A 143 -6.79 -26.79 -12.82
CA ARG A 143 -5.58 -27.07 -13.60
C ARG A 143 -4.52 -26.00 -13.34
N GLN A 144 -3.32 -26.41 -12.97
CA GLN A 144 -2.16 -25.52 -12.87
C GLN A 144 -1.49 -25.38 -14.24
N LEU A 145 -1.26 -24.13 -14.67
CA LEU A 145 -0.52 -23.82 -15.90
C LEU A 145 0.93 -23.43 -15.64
N SER A 146 1.20 -22.87 -14.47
CA SER A 146 2.54 -22.42 -14.08
C SER A 146 3.43 -23.58 -13.65
N ASN A 147 4.74 -23.42 -13.87
CA ASN A 147 5.77 -24.26 -13.25
C ASN A 147 6.00 -23.88 -11.78
N SER A 148 5.63 -22.67 -11.39
CA SER A 148 5.63 -22.21 -10.00
C SER A 148 4.38 -22.74 -9.29
N ALA A 149 4.49 -23.01 -7.99
CA ALA A 149 3.39 -23.56 -7.22
C ALA A 149 2.29 -22.51 -6.99
N CYS A 150 1.05 -22.83 -7.38
CA CYS A 150 -0.12 -22.03 -7.03
C CYS A 150 -0.59 -22.36 -5.61
N ILE A 151 -0.24 -21.50 -4.66
CA ILE A 151 -0.56 -21.65 -3.24
C ILE A 151 -1.49 -20.54 -2.81
N GLU A 152 -2.64 -20.93 -2.28
CA GLU A 152 -3.69 -20.02 -1.86
C GLU A 152 -3.17 -19.07 -0.77
N GLY A 153 -3.49 -17.79 -0.89
CA GLY A 153 -3.00 -16.73 -0.01
C GLY A 153 -1.52 -16.38 -0.22
N ARG A 154 -0.82 -17.01 -1.18
CA ARG A 154 0.59 -16.70 -1.49
C ARG A 154 0.82 -16.30 -2.95
N SER A 155 0.46 -17.17 -3.89
CA SER A 155 0.63 -16.94 -5.34
C SER A 155 -0.69 -16.95 -6.10
N TRP A 156 -1.81 -17.25 -5.42
CA TRP A 156 -3.13 -16.97 -5.93
C TRP A 156 -4.14 -16.85 -4.77
N GLY A 157 -5.33 -16.37 -5.10
CA GLY A 157 -6.48 -16.38 -4.21
C GLY A 157 -7.68 -15.74 -4.90
N TRP A 158 -8.76 -15.54 -4.16
CA TRP A 158 -9.96 -14.93 -4.72
C TRP A 158 -10.70 -14.09 -3.66
N ASN A 159 -11.46 -13.12 -4.14
CA ASN A 159 -12.37 -12.31 -3.34
C ASN A 159 -13.55 -11.86 -4.22
N ARG A 160 -14.38 -10.93 -3.72
CA ARG A 160 -15.56 -10.44 -4.47
C ARG A 160 -15.23 -9.72 -5.80
N ALA A 161 -13.99 -9.33 -6.04
CA ALA A 161 -13.57 -8.77 -7.34
C ALA A 161 -13.15 -9.83 -8.35
N GLY A 162 -12.92 -11.07 -7.92
CA GLY A 162 -12.52 -12.17 -8.76
C GLY A 162 -11.31 -12.91 -8.21
N VAL A 163 -10.54 -13.48 -9.13
CA VAL A 163 -9.37 -14.33 -8.83
C VAL A 163 -8.11 -13.53 -9.09
N TRP A 164 -7.22 -13.49 -8.10
CA TRP A 164 -5.89 -12.92 -8.27
C TRP A 164 -4.82 -14.01 -8.36
N VAL A 165 -3.77 -13.72 -9.12
CA VAL A 165 -2.58 -14.56 -9.28
C VAL A 165 -1.33 -13.70 -9.21
N SER A 166 -0.23 -14.23 -8.72
CA SER A 166 1.07 -13.55 -8.63
C SER A 166 2.24 -14.54 -8.57
N GLY A 167 3.44 -14.08 -8.95
CA GLY A 167 4.65 -14.86 -8.73
C GLY A 167 4.92 -15.98 -9.74
N GLY A 168 4.30 -15.90 -10.93
CA GLY A 168 4.56 -16.79 -12.08
C GLY A 168 3.54 -17.90 -12.19
#